data_AF-A0A7S2XUS5-F1
#
_entry.id   AF-A0A7S2XUS5-F1
#
_cell.length_a   1.000
_cell.length_b   1.000
_cell.length_c   1.000
_cell.angle_alpha   90.00
_cell.angle_beta   90.00
_cell.angle_gamma   90.00
#
_symmetry.space_group_name_H-M   'P 1'
#
loop_
_entity.id
_entity.type
_entity.pdbx_description
1 polymer ?
#
loop_
_entity_poly.entity_id
_entity_poly.type
_entity_poly.pdbx_seq_one_letter_code
_entity_poly.pdbx_strand_id
1 'polypeptide(L)'
;AQSRQGAVAANHVEALLRDMRKRSKAGNVHVHPDAAIYTGVLDAFSKNVKLNDANTAKRMFHLLRGDDMDESSTDNLEERAAFINEMTQEQGAPQQAEAFLRVMKAAYEKSGEVSMRPNVVTFTAVIDAWSKSKSRDAPQRAEALKDEMIYMYESGANPDVKPSRVTYNALINTWAKSQERGAAQNAERVLNEMIERFDAGDTDLQPDHISYTSVVEAYAQSREKGSIDKAERIIRHMEQLYDAGNVSVKPTATTYVQLIYGLSRSSERDAARRG
;
A
#
# COMPACT_ATOMS: atom_id res chain seq x y z
N ALA A 1 -1.71 8.07 26.82
CA ALA A 1 -1.90 6.63 27.05
C ALA A 1 -1.58 5.81 25.78
N GLN A 2 -2.20 6.12 24.64
CA GLN A 2 -1.93 5.45 23.34
C GLN A 2 -0.46 5.57 22.86
N SER A 3 0.22 6.71 23.08
CA SER A 3 1.65 6.87 22.73
C SER A 3 2.57 5.97 23.56
N ARG A 4 2.24 5.69 24.83
CA ARG A 4 3.01 4.78 25.69
C ARG A 4 2.81 3.32 25.30
N GLN A 5 1.60 2.91 24.92
CA GLN A 5 1.33 1.54 24.44
C GLN A 5 2.02 1.27 23.09
N GLY A 6 2.01 2.24 22.16
CA GLY A 6 2.76 2.12 20.90
C GLY A 6 4.26 1.96 21.09
N ALA A 7 4.86 2.74 22.01
CA ALA A 7 6.29 2.65 22.33
C ALA A 7 6.69 1.29 22.95
N VAL A 8 5.80 0.67 23.74
CA VAL A 8 6.01 -0.64 24.38
C VAL A 8 5.88 -1.78 23.37
N ALA A 9 4.93 -1.71 22.44
CA ALA A 9 4.80 -2.69 21.36
C ALA A 9 6.06 -2.68 20.46
N ALA A 10 6.54 -1.47 20.09
CA ALA A 10 7.75 -1.33 19.28
C ALA A 10 9.02 -1.83 20.00
N ASN A 11 9.16 -1.65 21.32
CA ASN A 11 10.28 -2.22 22.09
C ASN A 11 10.28 -3.75 22.07
N HIS A 12 9.10 -4.37 22.17
CA HIS A 12 8.98 -5.83 22.13
C HIS A 12 9.29 -6.39 20.75
N VAL A 13 8.84 -5.71 19.69
CA VAL A 13 9.18 -6.08 18.31
C VAL A 13 10.69 -5.97 18.09
N GLU A 14 11.33 -4.88 18.54
CA GLU A 14 12.78 -4.73 18.46
C GLU A 14 13.53 -5.84 19.21
N ALA A 15 13.14 -6.15 20.45
CA ALA A 15 13.77 -7.19 21.25
C ALA A 15 13.62 -8.59 20.63
N LEU A 16 12.43 -8.91 20.09
CA LEU A 16 12.17 -10.16 19.38
C LEU A 16 13.09 -10.29 18.17
N LEU A 17 13.28 -9.23 17.41
CA LEU A 17 14.05 -9.25 16.17
C LEU A 17 15.56 -9.32 16.39
N ARG A 18 16.05 -8.70 17.47
CA ARG A 18 17.42 -8.91 17.95
C ARG A 18 17.67 -10.37 18.31
N ASP A 19 16.75 -10.97 19.06
CA ASP A 19 16.83 -12.39 19.45
C ASP A 19 16.80 -13.33 18.24
N MET A 20 15.93 -13.05 17.25
CA MET A 20 15.88 -13.82 16.01
C MET A 20 17.21 -13.76 15.24
N ARG A 21 17.79 -12.57 15.02
CA ARG A 21 19.08 -12.44 14.33
C ARG A 21 20.24 -13.12 15.06
N LYS A 22 20.29 -13.02 16.39
CA LYS A 22 21.32 -13.71 17.19
C LYS A 22 21.24 -15.22 17.01
N ARG A 23 20.02 -15.77 16.98
CA ARG A 23 19.80 -17.20 16.73
C ARG A 23 20.16 -17.60 15.30
N SER A 24 19.87 -16.76 14.29
CA SER A 24 20.30 -16.97 12.90
C SER A 24 21.83 -17.04 12.78
N LYS A 25 22.55 -16.07 13.35
CA LYS A 25 24.03 -16.04 13.34
C LYS A 25 24.67 -17.22 14.09
N ALA A 26 23.97 -17.76 15.08
CA ALA A 26 24.37 -18.96 15.79
C ALA A 26 24.12 -20.27 15.00
N GLY A 27 23.74 -20.17 13.70
CA GLY A 27 23.54 -21.31 12.81
C GLY A 27 22.10 -21.85 12.81
N ASN A 28 21.14 -21.16 13.44
CA ASN A 28 19.74 -21.58 13.46
C ASN A 28 18.97 -20.99 12.26
N VAL A 29 19.00 -21.71 11.14
CA VAL A 29 18.46 -21.31 9.82
C VAL A 29 16.95 -21.04 9.82
N HIS A 30 16.23 -21.45 10.86
CA HIS A 30 14.77 -21.28 10.98
C HIS A 30 14.31 -19.97 11.64
N VAL A 31 15.24 -19.10 12.05
CA VAL A 31 14.90 -17.89 12.80
C VAL A 31 15.61 -16.67 12.22
N HIS A 32 15.33 -16.33 10.95
CA HIS A 32 15.81 -15.11 10.31
C HIS A 32 14.66 -14.08 10.24
N PRO A 33 14.88 -12.78 10.55
CA PRO A 33 13.92 -11.77 10.18
C PRO A 33 13.76 -11.75 8.67
N ASP A 34 12.55 -11.95 8.18
CA ASP A 34 12.23 -11.96 6.77
C ASP A 34 11.39 -10.73 6.40
N ALA A 35 11.05 -10.61 5.14
CA ALA A 35 10.16 -9.55 4.66
C ALA A 35 8.79 -9.56 5.36
N ALA A 36 8.33 -10.68 5.94
CA ALA A 36 7.07 -10.74 6.68
C ALA A 36 7.15 -10.00 8.02
N ILE A 37 8.32 -10.00 8.65
CA ILE A 37 8.59 -9.18 9.85
C ILE A 37 8.60 -7.69 9.51
N TYR A 38 9.31 -7.29 8.45
CA TYR A 38 9.33 -5.90 8.00
C TYR A 38 7.94 -5.44 7.53
N THR A 39 7.16 -6.35 6.96
CA THR A 39 5.75 -6.15 6.63
C THR A 39 4.90 -5.98 7.89
N GLY A 40 5.05 -6.81 8.92
CA GLY A 40 4.29 -6.66 10.17
C GLY A 40 4.58 -5.34 10.88
N VAL A 41 5.81 -4.86 10.75
CA VAL A 41 6.25 -3.54 11.18
C VAL A 41 5.57 -2.44 10.34
N LEU A 42 5.56 -2.53 9.00
CA LEU A 42 4.83 -1.63 8.10
C LEU A 42 3.30 -1.63 8.31
N ASP A 43 2.70 -2.79 8.56
CA ASP A 43 1.27 -2.93 8.84
C ASP A 43 0.90 -2.31 10.20
N ALA A 44 1.75 -2.49 11.21
CA ALA A 44 1.63 -1.81 12.50
C ALA A 44 1.72 -0.28 12.33
N PHE A 45 2.60 0.22 11.47
CA PHE A 45 2.71 1.64 11.10
C PHE A 45 1.48 2.16 10.35
N SER A 46 0.89 1.36 9.46
CA SER A 46 -0.31 1.75 8.70
C SER A 46 -1.56 1.89 9.58
N LYS A 47 -1.58 1.24 10.77
CA LYS A 47 -2.75 1.12 11.64
C LYS A 47 -2.70 1.97 12.91
N ASN A 48 -1.55 2.46 13.40
CA ASN A 48 -1.48 3.14 14.70
C ASN A 48 -0.40 4.25 14.86
N VAL A 49 -0.89 5.46 15.16
CA VAL A 49 -0.26 6.61 15.88
C VAL A 49 0.81 7.42 15.13
N LYS A 50 0.81 8.75 15.35
CA LYS A 50 1.86 9.69 14.90
C LYS A 50 3.23 9.25 15.45
N LEU A 51 4.14 8.89 14.56
CA LEU A 51 5.50 8.40 14.87
C LEU A 51 6.57 9.35 14.33
N ASN A 52 6.37 10.65 14.48
CA ASN A 52 7.38 11.66 14.13
C ASN A 52 8.49 11.76 15.20
N ASP A 53 8.73 10.71 15.99
CA ASP A 53 9.77 10.73 17.01
C ASP A 53 11.07 10.08 16.49
N ALA A 54 12.20 10.71 16.81
CA ALA A 54 13.52 10.24 16.40
C ALA A 54 13.86 8.84 16.96
N ASN A 55 13.15 8.40 18.00
CA ASN A 55 13.36 7.10 18.62
C ASN A 55 12.82 5.97 17.73
N THR A 56 11.69 6.18 17.07
CA THR A 56 11.12 5.20 16.13
C THR A 56 12.03 5.04 14.92
N ALA A 57 12.55 6.15 14.38
CA ALA A 57 13.53 6.10 13.30
C ALA A 57 14.83 5.40 13.73
N LYS A 58 15.34 5.65 14.94
CA LYS A 58 16.49 4.89 15.49
C LYS A 58 16.23 3.39 15.52
N ARG A 59 15.04 2.96 15.96
CA ARG A 59 14.67 1.53 16.03
C ARG A 59 14.61 0.90 14.64
N MET A 60 14.01 1.60 13.67
CA MET A 60 13.97 1.15 12.27
C MET A 60 15.37 1.03 11.67
N PHE A 61 16.27 1.95 11.97
CA PHE A 61 17.66 1.87 11.52
C PHE A 61 18.38 0.64 12.08
N HIS A 62 18.23 0.36 13.38
CA HIS A 62 18.75 -0.87 13.99
C HIS A 62 18.12 -2.13 13.37
N LEU A 63 16.84 -2.07 13.03
CA LEU A 63 16.12 -3.13 12.33
C LEU A 63 16.67 -3.40 10.93
N LEU A 64 17.12 -2.39 10.20
CA LEU A 64 17.67 -2.55 8.86
C LEU A 64 19.13 -3.03 8.86
N ARG A 65 19.96 -2.62 9.83
CA ARG A 65 21.41 -2.96 9.84
C ARG A 65 21.87 -4.08 10.77
N GLY A 66 21.08 -4.44 11.78
CA GLY A 66 21.44 -5.51 12.73
C GLY A 66 22.51 -5.11 13.76
N ASP A 67 22.76 -6.02 14.71
CA ASP A 67 23.52 -5.79 15.95
C ASP A 67 25.06 -5.71 15.78
N ASP A 68 25.64 -5.97 14.60
CA ASP A 68 27.11 -5.98 14.40
C ASP A 68 27.70 -4.59 14.08
N MET A 69 26.91 -3.54 14.28
CA MET A 69 27.34 -2.18 14.05
C MET A 69 28.30 -1.74 15.14
N ASP A 70 29.52 -1.39 14.74
CA ASP A 70 30.29 -0.43 15.51
C ASP A 70 29.55 0.91 15.44
N GLU A 71 28.74 1.18 16.47
CA GLU A 71 27.97 2.43 16.62
C GLU A 71 28.85 3.67 16.66
N SER A 72 30.17 3.49 16.90
CA SER A 72 31.14 4.57 16.93
C SER A 72 31.78 4.86 15.57
N SER A 73 31.55 4.03 14.56
CA SER A 73 32.05 4.30 13.21
C SER A 73 31.35 5.53 12.62
N THR A 74 32.12 6.43 12.02
CA THR A 74 31.63 7.71 11.50
C THR A 74 30.62 7.53 10.38
N ASP A 75 30.85 6.58 9.48
CA ASP A 75 29.95 6.27 8.36
C ASP A 75 28.58 5.77 8.87
N ASN A 76 28.59 4.97 9.93
CA ASN A 76 27.38 4.46 10.57
C ASN A 76 26.60 5.57 11.29
N LEU A 77 27.29 6.55 11.87
CA LEU A 77 26.66 7.69 12.54
C LEU A 77 26.01 8.65 11.55
N GLU A 78 26.67 8.92 10.41
CA GLU A 78 26.11 9.76 9.35
C GLU A 78 24.91 9.09 8.68
N GLU A 79 25.00 7.80 8.34
CA GLU A 79 23.88 7.06 7.76
C GLU A 79 22.70 6.93 8.73
N ARG A 80 22.97 6.77 10.05
CA ARG A 80 21.94 6.78 11.09
C ARG A 80 21.29 8.15 11.23
N ALA A 81 22.08 9.22 11.24
CA ALA A 81 21.57 10.58 11.33
C ALA A 81 20.74 10.96 10.08
N ALA A 82 21.20 10.57 8.89
CA ALA A 82 20.48 10.76 7.64
C ALA A 82 19.15 10.00 7.65
N PHE A 83 19.14 8.72 8.05
CA PHE A 83 17.92 7.92 8.19
C PHE A 83 16.92 8.54 9.15
N ILE A 84 17.40 8.98 10.33
CA ILE A 84 16.54 9.62 11.33
C ILE A 84 15.99 10.92 10.80
N ASN A 85 16.81 11.74 10.14
CA ASN A 85 16.38 12.99 9.56
C ASN A 85 15.31 12.73 8.49
N GLU A 86 15.55 11.82 7.53
CA GLU A 86 14.58 11.46 6.49
C GLU A 86 13.23 11.01 7.10
N MET A 87 13.23 10.07 8.05
CA MET A 87 12.01 9.59 8.70
C MET A 87 11.28 10.62 9.57
N THR A 88 11.99 11.63 10.08
CA THR A 88 11.41 12.67 10.97
C THR A 88 10.95 13.92 10.21
N GLN A 89 11.44 14.15 8.99
CA GLN A 89 10.99 15.22 8.10
C GLN A 89 9.68 14.87 7.38
N GLU A 90 9.41 13.58 7.19
CA GLU A 90 8.23 13.08 6.48
C GLU A 90 6.93 13.21 7.30
N GLN A 91 5.95 13.94 6.78
CA GLN A 91 4.69 14.23 7.48
C GLN A 91 3.62 13.17 7.21
N GLY A 92 3.67 12.06 7.95
CA GLY A 92 2.56 11.11 7.99
C GLY A 92 2.99 9.66 7.85
N ALA A 93 2.11 8.76 8.30
CA ALA A 93 2.34 7.31 8.22
C ALA A 93 2.70 6.79 6.81
N PRO A 94 2.06 7.24 5.71
CA PRO A 94 2.39 6.70 4.38
C PRO A 94 3.74 7.19 3.86
N GLN A 95 4.13 8.44 4.12
CA GLN A 95 5.45 8.95 3.77
C GLN A 95 6.56 8.22 4.52
N GLN A 96 6.33 7.95 5.82
CA GLN A 96 7.24 7.15 6.64
C GLN A 96 7.36 5.71 6.14
N ALA A 97 6.26 5.08 5.75
CA ALA A 97 6.26 3.74 5.16
C ALA A 97 7.07 3.70 3.85
N GLU A 98 6.93 4.73 3.01
CA GLU A 98 7.67 4.83 1.76
C GLU A 98 9.16 5.12 1.97
N ALA A 99 9.51 6.01 2.91
CA ALA A 99 10.89 6.27 3.30
C ALA A 99 11.55 4.99 3.84
N PHE A 100 10.84 4.21 4.66
CA PHE A 100 11.32 2.91 5.13
C PHE A 100 11.60 1.94 3.97
N LEU A 101 10.69 1.86 2.99
CA LEU A 101 10.91 1.05 1.78
C LEU A 101 12.13 1.52 0.98
N ARG A 102 12.34 2.84 0.84
CA ARG A 102 13.50 3.40 0.15
C ARG A 102 14.82 2.98 0.82
N VAL A 103 14.87 3.06 2.14
CA VAL A 103 16.07 2.66 2.88
C VAL A 103 16.26 1.15 2.84
N MET A 104 15.19 0.36 2.94
CA MET A 104 15.26 -1.09 2.79
C MET A 104 15.85 -1.48 1.43
N LYS A 105 15.43 -0.82 0.34
CA LYS A 105 16.04 -0.97 -1.00
C LYS A 105 17.54 -0.63 -1.01
N ALA A 106 17.92 0.55 -0.51
CA ALA A 106 19.31 0.99 -0.48
C ALA A 106 20.21 0.06 0.38
N ALA A 107 19.67 -0.45 1.49
CA ALA A 107 20.36 -1.42 2.32
C ALA A 107 20.61 -2.73 1.58
N TYR A 108 19.60 -3.25 0.87
CA TYR A 108 19.75 -4.44 0.03
C TYR A 108 20.76 -4.24 -1.11
N GLU A 109 20.72 -3.11 -1.81
CA GLU A 109 21.68 -2.79 -2.87
C GLU A 109 23.13 -2.75 -2.37
N LYS A 110 23.34 -2.23 -1.14
CA LYS A 110 24.67 -2.14 -0.52
C LYS A 110 25.17 -3.47 0.05
N SER A 111 24.30 -4.24 0.71
CA SER A 111 24.70 -5.44 1.48
C SER A 111 24.46 -6.77 0.77
N GLY A 112 23.51 -6.82 -0.18
CA GLY A 112 23.01 -8.07 -0.76
C GLY A 112 22.24 -8.96 0.22
N GLU A 113 21.93 -8.49 1.43
CA GLU A 113 21.27 -9.29 2.46
C GLU A 113 19.81 -9.55 2.07
N VAL A 114 19.48 -10.82 1.78
CA VAL A 114 18.16 -11.20 1.25
C VAL A 114 17.00 -10.78 2.17
N SER A 115 17.20 -10.66 3.48
CA SER A 115 16.16 -10.15 4.40
C SER A 115 15.82 -8.68 4.21
N MET A 116 16.71 -7.90 3.59
CA MET A 116 16.46 -6.51 3.21
C MET A 116 15.82 -6.37 1.84
N ARG A 117 15.70 -7.47 1.08
CA ARG A 117 15.11 -7.42 -0.25
C ARG A 117 13.60 -7.19 -0.14
N PRO A 118 13.07 -6.08 -0.68
CA PRO A 118 11.62 -5.87 -0.66
C PRO A 118 10.90 -6.91 -1.50
N ASN A 119 9.68 -7.24 -1.11
CA ASN A 119 8.80 -8.13 -1.87
C ASN A 119 7.43 -7.47 -2.11
N VAL A 120 6.53 -8.20 -2.79
CA VAL A 120 5.18 -7.76 -3.11
C VAL A 120 4.42 -7.28 -1.88
N VAL A 121 4.63 -7.90 -0.72
CA VAL A 121 3.95 -7.57 0.52
C VAL A 121 4.46 -6.23 1.07
N THR A 122 5.77 -6.00 1.03
CA THR A 122 6.39 -4.73 1.45
C THR A 122 5.84 -3.55 0.64
N PHE A 123 5.84 -3.65 -0.68
CA PHE A 123 5.29 -2.59 -1.54
C PHE A 123 3.78 -2.41 -1.36
N THR A 124 3.03 -3.51 -1.30
CA THR A 124 1.57 -3.46 -1.12
C THR A 124 1.19 -2.80 0.20
N ALA A 125 1.97 -3.01 1.27
CA ALA A 125 1.75 -2.32 2.55
C ALA A 125 1.93 -0.80 2.44
N VAL A 126 2.92 -0.32 1.68
CA VAL A 126 3.12 1.12 1.44
C VAL A 126 1.99 1.70 0.59
N ILE A 127 1.58 1.01 -0.48
CA ILE A 127 0.45 1.42 -1.32
C ILE A 127 -0.86 1.46 -0.51
N ASP A 128 -1.09 0.46 0.34
CA ASP A 128 -2.25 0.41 1.23
C ASP A 128 -2.22 1.55 2.27
N ALA A 129 -1.04 1.89 2.81
CA ALA A 129 -0.87 3.06 3.67
C ALA A 129 -1.25 4.36 2.93
N TRP A 130 -0.82 4.53 1.68
CA TRP A 130 -1.26 5.64 0.83
C TRP A 130 -2.77 5.63 0.59
N SER A 131 -3.39 4.46 0.37
CA SER A 131 -4.84 4.30 0.17
C SER A 131 -5.70 4.69 1.38
N LYS A 132 -5.12 4.64 2.57
CA LYS A 132 -5.74 5.04 3.84
C LYS A 132 -5.45 6.48 4.21
N SER A 133 -4.52 7.12 3.49
CA SER A 133 -4.16 8.51 3.72
C SER A 133 -5.21 9.47 3.14
N LYS A 134 -5.22 10.71 3.66
CA LYS A 134 -5.99 11.82 3.06
C LYS A 134 -5.11 12.74 2.23
N SER A 135 -3.91 12.28 1.88
CA SER A 135 -2.93 13.09 1.16
C SER A 135 -3.39 13.29 -0.28
N ARG A 136 -3.20 14.48 -0.83
CA ARG A 136 -3.62 14.78 -2.22
C ARG A 136 -2.77 14.04 -3.24
N ASP A 137 -1.50 13.86 -2.95
CA ASP A 137 -0.52 13.15 -3.76
C ASP A 137 -0.60 11.62 -3.63
N ALA A 138 -1.46 11.10 -2.75
CA ALA A 138 -1.55 9.66 -2.49
C ALA A 138 -1.74 8.80 -3.75
N PRO A 139 -2.62 9.18 -4.71
CA PRO A 139 -2.79 8.39 -5.93
C PRO A 139 -1.53 8.34 -6.79
N GLN A 140 -0.82 9.46 -6.96
CA GLN A 140 0.40 9.53 -7.74
C GLN A 140 1.54 8.75 -7.09
N ARG A 141 1.65 8.81 -5.76
CA ARG A 141 2.63 8.02 -4.99
C ARG A 141 2.35 6.53 -5.11
N ALA A 142 1.09 6.13 -4.97
CA ALA A 142 0.66 4.75 -5.15
C ALA A 142 0.90 4.24 -6.58
N GLU A 143 0.65 5.05 -7.62
CA GLU A 143 0.97 4.69 -9.01
C GLU A 143 2.46 4.52 -9.22
N ALA A 144 3.29 5.47 -8.76
CA ALA A 144 4.73 5.39 -8.91
C ALA A 144 5.30 4.12 -8.27
N LEU A 145 4.79 3.72 -7.10
CA LEU A 145 5.18 2.48 -6.44
C LEU A 145 4.76 1.24 -7.23
N LYS A 146 3.54 1.22 -7.78
CA LYS A 146 3.05 0.13 -8.63
C LYS A 146 3.89 0.00 -9.91
N ASP A 147 4.22 1.12 -10.55
CA ASP A 147 5.03 1.14 -11.77
C ASP A 147 6.48 0.72 -11.48
N GLU A 148 7.03 1.11 -10.32
CA GLU A 148 8.33 0.63 -9.84
C GLU A 148 8.32 -0.90 -9.66
N MET A 149 7.28 -1.47 -9.04
CA MET A 149 7.12 -2.93 -8.90
C MET A 149 7.09 -3.63 -10.26
N ILE A 150 6.32 -3.10 -11.21
CA ILE A 150 6.24 -3.64 -12.58
C ILE A 150 7.63 -3.65 -13.22
N TYR A 151 8.32 -2.51 -13.19
CA TYR A 151 9.65 -2.39 -13.78
C TYR A 151 10.65 -3.38 -13.16
N MET A 152 10.68 -3.50 -11.82
CA MET A 152 11.58 -4.42 -11.13
C MET A 152 11.29 -5.89 -11.45
N TYR A 153 10.01 -6.24 -11.61
CA TYR A 153 9.60 -7.60 -11.97
C TYR A 153 9.93 -7.92 -13.44
N GLU A 154 9.51 -7.05 -14.37
CA GLU A 154 9.66 -7.26 -15.82
C GLU A 154 11.12 -7.17 -16.28
N SER A 155 11.95 -6.36 -15.63
CA SER A 155 13.41 -6.32 -15.87
C SER A 155 14.17 -7.50 -15.27
N GLY A 156 13.53 -8.32 -14.43
CA GLY A 156 14.16 -9.40 -13.69
C GLY A 156 15.03 -8.95 -12.50
N ALA A 157 15.06 -7.64 -12.19
CA ALA A 157 15.82 -7.10 -11.07
C ALA A 157 15.35 -7.66 -9.71
N ASN A 158 14.04 -7.90 -9.56
CA ASN A 158 13.49 -8.52 -8.38
C ASN A 158 12.20 -9.31 -8.70
N PRO A 159 12.25 -10.63 -8.92
CA PRO A 159 11.06 -11.46 -9.16
C PRO A 159 10.04 -11.48 -8.00
N ASP A 160 10.41 -11.09 -6.78
CA ASP A 160 9.55 -11.20 -5.59
C ASP A 160 8.57 -10.02 -5.44
N VAL A 161 8.64 -9.02 -6.33
CA VAL A 161 7.80 -7.80 -6.28
C VAL A 161 6.72 -7.76 -7.33
N LYS A 162 6.41 -8.88 -7.99
CA LYS A 162 5.30 -8.98 -8.95
C LYS A 162 4.02 -8.38 -8.33
N PRO A 163 3.41 -7.35 -8.93
CA PRO A 163 2.13 -6.83 -8.46
C PRO A 163 1.07 -7.93 -8.39
N SER A 164 0.23 -7.88 -7.36
CA SER A 164 -0.87 -8.83 -7.17
C SER A 164 -2.22 -8.12 -7.25
N ARG A 165 -3.32 -8.90 -7.30
CA ARG A 165 -4.67 -8.36 -7.11
C ARG A 165 -4.80 -7.42 -5.91
N VAL A 166 -4.14 -7.71 -4.79
CA VAL A 166 -4.20 -6.86 -3.59
C VAL A 166 -3.54 -5.50 -3.85
N THR A 167 -2.43 -5.50 -4.58
CA THR A 167 -1.72 -4.27 -5.00
C THR A 167 -2.61 -3.39 -5.87
N TYR A 168 -3.26 -3.97 -6.89
CA TYR A 168 -4.19 -3.25 -7.76
C TYR A 168 -5.43 -2.75 -7.01
N ASN A 169 -6.04 -3.58 -6.16
CA ASN A 169 -7.19 -3.17 -5.35
C ASN A 169 -6.84 -2.00 -4.42
N ALA A 170 -5.65 -2.01 -3.82
CA ALA A 170 -5.18 -0.89 -3.00
C ALA A 170 -5.03 0.40 -3.83
N LEU A 171 -4.45 0.31 -5.04
CA LEU A 171 -4.31 1.45 -5.94
C LEU A 171 -5.66 2.01 -6.42
N ILE A 172 -6.59 1.13 -6.85
CA ILE A 172 -7.95 1.53 -7.26
C ILE A 172 -8.66 2.24 -6.11
N ASN A 173 -8.54 1.72 -4.89
CA ASN A 173 -9.10 2.34 -3.69
C ASN A 173 -8.48 3.71 -3.38
N THR A 174 -7.16 3.87 -3.59
CA THR A 174 -6.48 5.17 -3.46
C THR A 174 -7.07 6.19 -4.43
N TRP A 175 -7.28 5.81 -5.70
CA TRP A 175 -7.95 6.67 -6.67
C TRP A 175 -9.41 6.94 -6.29
N ALA A 176 -10.15 5.93 -5.84
CA ALA A 176 -11.56 6.08 -5.46
C ALA A 176 -11.79 7.10 -4.34
N LYS A 177 -10.83 7.21 -3.42
CA LYS A 177 -10.86 8.17 -2.29
C LYS A 177 -10.30 9.54 -2.66
N SER A 178 -9.62 9.65 -3.80
CA SER A 178 -9.05 10.92 -4.26
C SER A 178 -10.15 11.93 -4.55
N GLN A 179 -9.87 13.20 -4.21
CA GLN A 179 -10.73 14.33 -4.55
C GLN A 179 -10.29 15.03 -5.83
N GLU A 180 -9.30 14.48 -6.53
CA GLU A 180 -8.85 15.02 -7.80
C GLU A 180 -9.90 14.86 -8.90
N ARG A 181 -9.89 15.79 -9.84
CA ARG A 181 -10.71 15.68 -11.05
C ARG A 181 -10.18 14.51 -11.88
N GLY A 182 -11.07 13.69 -12.43
CA GLY A 182 -10.67 12.49 -13.16
C GLY A 182 -10.33 11.28 -12.27
N ALA A 183 -10.44 11.37 -10.94
CA ALA A 183 -10.10 10.28 -10.03
C ALA A 183 -10.87 8.98 -10.33
N ALA A 184 -12.16 9.08 -10.67
CA ALA A 184 -12.98 7.91 -11.02
C ALA A 184 -12.55 7.27 -12.36
N GLN A 185 -12.15 8.09 -13.32
CA GLN A 185 -11.59 7.63 -14.60
C GLN A 185 -10.25 6.95 -14.41
N ASN A 186 -9.40 7.46 -13.52
CA ASN A 186 -8.13 6.81 -13.20
C ASN A 186 -8.34 5.48 -12.46
N ALA A 187 -9.31 5.41 -11.54
CA ALA A 187 -9.70 4.14 -10.91
C ALA A 187 -10.15 3.10 -11.95
N GLU A 188 -11.00 3.51 -12.91
CA GLU A 188 -11.44 2.67 -14.03
C GLU A 188 -10.27 2.28 -14.95
N ARG A 189 -9.34 3.20 -15.23
CA ARG A 189 -8.13 2.94 -16.02
C ARG A 189 -7.27 1.84 -15.39
N VAL A 190 -7.06 1.91 -14.08
CA VAL A 190 -6.27 0.90 -13.34
C VAL A 190 -7.00 -0.45 -13.32
N LEU A 191 -8.34 -0.47 -13.20
CA LEU A 191 -9.12 -1.70 -13.33
C LEU A 191 -9.01 -2.31 -14.72
N ASN A 192 -9.07 -1.49 -15.78
CA ASN A 192 -8.92 -1.98 -17.16
C ASN A 192 -7.51 -2.53 -17.41
N GLU A 193 -6.47 -1.86 -16.90
CA GLU A 193 -5.08 -2.37 -16.93
C GLU A 193 -4.99 -3.75 -16.25
N MET A 194 -5.66 -3.93 -15.10
CA MET A 194 -5.72 -5.22 -14.39
C MET A 194 -6.44 -6.31 -15.20
N ILE A 195 -7.57 -5.98 -15.84
CA ILE A 195 -8.31 -6.88 -16.74
C ILE A 195 -7.44 -7.28 -17.93
N GLU A 196 -6.82 -6.31 -18.61
CA GLU A 196 -5.96 -6.55 -19.78
C GLU A 196 -4.79 -7.50 -19.45
N ARG A 197 -4.14 -7.31 -18.29
CA ARG A 197 -3.06 -8.21 -17.84
C ARG A 197 -3.58 -9.60 -17.49
N PHE A 198 -4.75 -9.72 -16.87
CA PHE A 198 -5.38 -11.02 -16.60
C PHE A 198 -5.73 -11.76 -17.89
N ASP A 199 -6.35 -11.08 -18.86
CA ASP A 199 -6.70 -11.64 -20.17
C ASP A 199 -5.45 -12.03 -20.98
N ALA A 200 -4.32 -11.33 -20.77
CA ALA A 200 -3.02 -11.69 -21.31
C ALA A 200 -2.35 -12.90 -20.62
N GLY A 201 -2.97 -13.47 -19.59
CA GLY A 201 -2.55 -14.70 -18.92
C GLY A 201 -1.98 -14.51 -17.51
N ASP A 202 -1.98 -13.30 -16.95
CA ASP A 202 -1.56 -13.07 -15.57
C ASP A 202 -2.68 -13.42 -14.58
N THR A 203 -2.77 -14.69 -14.21
CA THR A 203 -3.82 -15.20 -13.32
C THR A 203 -3.81 -14.58 -11.92
N ASP A 204 -2.68 -14.00 -11.47
CA ASP A 204 -2.57 -13.34 -10.16
C ASP A 204 -3.33 -11.99 -10.11
N LEU A 205 -3.72 -11.49 -11.28
CA LEU A 205 -4.43 -10.23 -11.47
C LEU A 205 -5.91 -10.43 -11.80
N GLN A 206 -6.50 -11.59 -11.52
CA GLN A 206 -7.93 -11.81 -11.73
C GLN A 206 -8.77 -10.78 -10.94
N PRO A 207 -9.56 -9.92 -11.62
CA PRO A 207 -10.43 -8.96 -10.94
C PRO A 207 -11.49 -9.65 -10.08
N ASP A 208 -11.87 -8.99 -8.99
CA ASP A 208 -12.91 -9.47 -8.09
C ASP A 208 -13.91 -8.35 -7.76
N HIS A 209 -14.92 -8.70 -6.97
CA HIS A 209 -15.93 -7.75 -6.53
C HIS A 209 -15.33 -6.53 -5.81
N ILE A 210 -14.16 -6.63 -5.17
CA ILE A 210 -13.49 -5.49 -4.53
C ILE A 210 -12.99 -4.53 -5.61
N SER A 211 -12.28 -5.04 -6.62
CA SER A 211 -11.76 -4.23 -7.74
C SER A 211 -12.86 -3.39 -8.38
N TYR A 212 -13.98 -4.03 -8.74
CA TYR A 212 -15.11 -3.34 -9.36
C TYR A 212 -15.86 -2.41 -8.39
N THR A 213 -16.10 -2.85 -7.15
CA THR A 213 -16.83 -2.04 -6.16
C THR A 213 -16.09 -0.74 -5.85
N SER A 214 -14.74 -0.75 -5.82
CA SER A 214 -13.95 0.46 -5.63
C SER A 214 -14.11 1.45 -6.80
N VAL A 215 -14.21 0.99 -8.05
CA VAL A 215 -14.49 1.89 -9.19
C VAL A 215 -15.93 2.43 -9.14
N VAL A 216 -16.91 1.61 -8.75
CA VAL A 216 -18.30 2.05 -8.50
C VAL A 216 -18.33 3.13 -7.43
N GLU A 217 -17.59 2.94 -6.33
CA GLU A 217 -17.45 3.93 -5.26
C GLU A 217 -16.86 5.24 -5.79
N ALA A 218 -15.78 5.18 -6.59
CA ALA A 218 -15.16 6.35 -7.19
C ALA A 218 -16.15 7.17 -8.02
N TYR A 219 -16.93 6.50 -8.88
CA TYR A 219 -17.94 7.14 -9.70
C TYR A 219 -19.14 7.66 -8.89
N ALA A 220 -19.57 6.93 -7.85
CA ALA A 220 -20.64 7.37 -6.98
C ALA A 220 -20.28 8.63 -6.17
N GLN A 221 -19.00 8.81 -5.83
CA GLN A 221 -18.50 9.99 -5.11
C GLN A 221 -18.19 11.17 -6.03
N SER A 222 -17.94 10.90 -7.32
CA SER A 222 -17.60 11.91 -8.32
C SER A 222 -18.68 13.00 -8.45
N ARG A 223 -18.23 14.20 -8.85
CA ARG A 223 -19.11 15.34 -9.17
C ARG A 223 -19.27 15.55 -10.68
N GLU A 224 -18.64 14.70 -11.48
CA GLU A 224 -18.66 14.82 -12.93
C GLU A 224 -19.99 14.33 -13.51
N LYS A 225 -20.44 14.96 -14.59
CA LYS A 225 -21.69 14.61 -15.26
C LYS A 225 -21.61 13.18 -15.80
N GLY A 226 -22.67 12.39 -15.59
CA GLY A 226 -22.75 11.00 -16.05
C GLY A 226 -21.94 9.99 -15.21
N SER A 227 -21.41 10.41 -14.06
CA SER A 227 -20.68 9.50 -13.16
C SER A 227 -21.58 8.39 -12.62
N ILE A 228 -22.83 8.71 -12.28
CA ILE A 228 -23.82 7.70 -11.83
C ILE A 228 -24.12 6.69 -12.94
N ASP A 229 -24.35 7.15 -14.18
CA ASP A 229 -24.59 6.25 -15.32
C ASP A 229 -23.40 5.30 -15.55
N LYS A 230 -22.17 5.77 -15.30
CA LYS A 230 -20.96 4.94 -15.33
C LYS A 230 -20.95 3.91 -14.22
N ALA A 231 -21.23 4.30 -12.97
CA ALA A 231 -21.33 3.38 -11.84
C ALA A 231 -22.36 2.26 -12.11
N GLU A 232 -23.52 2.60 -12.66
CA GLU A 232 -24.54 1.61 -13.04
C GLU A 232 -24.07 0.68 -14.16
N ARG A 233 -23.38 1.20 -15.18
CA ARG A 233 -22.83 0.36 -16.26
C ARG A 233 -21.83 -0.66 -15.71
N ILE A 234 -21.01 -0.27 -14.75
CA ILE A 234 -20.05 -1.17 -14.11
C ILE A 234 -20.78 -2.27 -13.34
N ILE A 235 -21.83 -1.93 -12.56
CA ILE A 235 -22.63 -2.93 -11.84
C ILE A 235 -23.29 -3.92 -12.82
N ARG A 236 -23.90 -3.44 -13.90
CA ARG A 236 -24.48 -4.31 -14.94
C ARG A 236 -23.45 -5.24 -15.57
N HIS A 237 -22.23 -4.74 -15.79
CA HIS A 237 -21.14 -5.56 -16.31
C HIS A 237 -20.71 -6.65 -15.30
N MET A 238 -20.65 -6.33 -14.00
CA MET A 238 -20.40 -7.33 -12.95
C MET A 238 -21.50 -8.41 -12.92
N GLU A 239 -22.78 -8.04 -13.07
CA GLU A 239 -23.91 -8.98 -13.15
C GLU A 239 -23.76 -9.92 -14.35
N GLN A 240 -23.45 -9.38 -15.54
CA GLN A 240 -23.23 -10.18 -16.75
C GLN A 240 -22.08 -11.17 -16.60
N LEU A 241 -20.96 -10.73 -16.00
CA LEU A 241 -19.81 -11.61 -15.75
C LEU A 241 -20.16 -12.71 -14.73
N TYR A 242 -20.92 -12.38 -13.69
CA TYR A 242 -21.40 -13.35 -12.70
C TYR A 242 -22.31 -14.41 -13.34
N ASP A 243 -23.27 -13.98 -14.16
CA ASP A 243 -24.18 -14.85 -14.89
C ASP A 243 -23.44 -15.74 -15.91
N ALA A 244 -22.33 -15.25 -16.46
CA ALA A 244 -21.41 -16.01 -17.31
C ALA A 244 -20.52 -17.01 -16.53
N GLY A 245 -20.67 -17.10 -15.20
CA GLY A 245 -19.98 -18.06 -14.35
C GLY A 245 -18.79 -17.49 -13.57
N ASN A 246 -18.46 -16.20 -13.71
CA ASN A 246 -17.39 -15.58 -12.93
C ASN A 246 -17.88 -15.22 -11.51
N VAL A 247 -17.77 -16.18 -10.59
CA VAL A 247 -18.24 -16.00 -9.21
C VAL A 247 -17.46 -14.94 -8.42
N SER A 248 -16.22 -14.59 -8.79
CA SER A 248 -15.39 -13.66 -8.02
C SER A 248 -15.89 -12.22 -8.08
N VAL A 249 -16.61 -11.86 -9.14
CA VAL A 249 -17.08 -10.49 -9.42
C VAL A 249 -18.53 -10.26 -9.00
N LYS A 250 -19.15 -11.20 -8.29
CA LYS A 250 -20.53 -11.09 -7.82
C LYS A 250 -20.77 -9.74 -7.11
N PRO A 251 -21.70 -8.89 -7.59
CA PRO A 251 -22.09 -7.67 -6.89
C PRO A 251 -22.53 -7.97 -5.46
N THR A 252 -22.08 -7.14 -4.52
CA THR A 252 -22.42 -7.28 -3.10
C THR A 252 -23.40 -6.20 -2.67
N ALA A 253 -24.00 -6.36 -1.48
CA ALA A 253 -24.82 -5.29 -0.89
C ALA A 253 -24.04 -3.96 -0.81
N THR A 254 -22.73 -4.01 -0.51
CA THR A 254 -21.85 -2.85 -0.51
C THR A 254 -21.84 -2.15 -1.86
N THR A 255 -21.76 -2.90 -2.96
CA THR A 255 -21.73 -2.36 -4.33
C THR A 255 -22.99 -1.53 -4.64
N TYR A 256 -24.17 -2.05 -4.33
CA TYR A 256 -25.44 -1.32 -4.53
C TYR A 256 -25.61 -0.14 -3.55
N VAL A 257 -25.15 -0.28 -2.30
CA VAL A 257 -25.16 0.82 -1.32
C VAL A 257 -24.35 2.01 -1.83
N GLN A 258 -23.17 1.79 -2.44
CA GLN A 258 -22.38 2.88 -3.03
C GLN A 258 -23.17 3.61 -4.12
N LEU A 259 -23.87 2.89 -5.00
CA LEU A 259 -24.71 3.50 -6.05
C LEU A 259 -25.85 4.33 -5.45
N ILE A 260 -26.59 3.79 -4.46
CA ILE A 260 -27.69 4.50 -3.78
C ILE A 260 -27.19 5.80 -3.15
N TYR A 261 -26.04 5.72 -2.50
CA TYR A 261 -25.35 6.87 -1.91
C TYR A 261 -24.92 7.91 -2.97
N GLY A 262 -24.52 7.48 -4.16
CA GLY A 262 -24.24 8.38 -5.28
C GLY A 262 -25.51 9.06 -5.81
N LEU A 263 -26.58 8.30 -6.01
CA LEU A 263 -27.89 8.79 -6.48
C LEU A 263 -28.49 9.85 -5.56
N SER A 264 -28.49 9.61 -4.25
CA SER A 264 -28.99 10.59 -3.25
C SER A 264 -28.26 11.93 -3.39
N ARG A 265 -26.92 11.89 -3.46
CA ARG A 265 -26.09 13.10 -3.61
C ARG A 265 -26.28 13.78 -4.95
N SER A 266 -26.48 13.03 -6.03
CA SER A 266 -26.78 13.60 -7.35
C SER A 266 -28.11 14.35 -7.33
N SER A 267 -29.16 13.74 -6.76
CA SER A 267 -30.48 14.33 -6.63
C SER A 267 -30.47 15.62 -5.81
N GLU A 268 -29.80 15.62 -4.66
CA GLU A 268 -29.63 16.83 -3.82
C GLU A 268 -28.95 17.98 -4.58
N ARG A 269 -27.90 17.67 -5.36
CA ARG A 269 -27.18 18.68 -6.17
C ARG A 269 -28.04 19.23 -7.29
N ASP A 270 -28.83 18.39 -7.94
CA ASP A 270 -29.73 18.81 -9.02
C ASP A 270 -30.89 19.65 -8.47
N ALA A 271 -31.39 19.34 -7.27
CA ALA A 271 -32.38 20.18 -6.57
C ALA A 271 -31.78 21.55 -6.21
N ALA A 272 -30.57 21.59 -5.66
CA ALA A 272 -29.88 22.84 -5.29
C ALA A 272 -29.54 23.75 -6.48
N ARG A 273 -29.41 23.19 -7.70
CA ARG A 273 -29.19 23.98 -8.94
C ARG A 273 -30.47 24.57 -9.53
N ARG A 274 -31.64 24.07 -9.11
CA ARG A 274 -32.95 24.48 -9.63
C ARG A 274 -33.68 25.51 -8.76
N GLY A 275 -33.22 25.74 -7.53
CA GLY A 275 -33.72 26.78 -6.62
C GLY A 275 -32.82 27.99 -6.61
#